data_AF-A0B936-F1
#
_entry.id   AF-A0B936-F1
#
_cell.length_a   1.000
_cell.length_b   1.000
_cell.length_c   1.000
_cell.angle_alpha   90.00
_cell.angle_beta   90.00
_cell.angle_gamma   90.00
#
_symmetry.space_group_name_H-M   'P 1'
#
loop_
_entity.id
_entity.type
_entity.pdbx_description
1 polymer ?
#
loop_
_entity_poly.entity_id
_entity_poly.type
_entity_poly.pdbx_seq_one_letter_code
_entity_poly.pdbx_strand_id
1 'polypeptide(L)' 'MDRKQLEIVTSTGMVLALIVMLLAIQLVLPENMRPLGFVGAVTLYIIMMSLIGLRLASAGQQA' A
#
# COMPACT_ATOMS: atom_id res chain seq x y z
N MET A 1 9.31 19.44 -1.90
CA MET A 1 7.96 19.14 -2.42
C MET A 1 6.97 19.75 -1.45
N ASP A 2 5.89 20.33 -1.97
CA ASP A 2 4.82 20.86 -1.12
C ASP A 2 4.16 19.70 -0.34
N ARG A 3 3.72 19.95 0.91
CA ARG A 3 3.08 18.93 1.76
C ARG A 3 1.89 18.28 1.05
N LYS A 4 1.11 19.07 0.29
CA LYS A 4 0.00 18.57 -0.53
C LYS A 4 0.46 17.65 -1.66
N GLN A 5 1.57 17.97 -2.31
CA GLN A 5 2.14 17.11 -3.34
C GLN A 5 2.62 15.78 -2.75
N LEU A 6 3.18 15.81 -1.54
CA LEU A 6 3.67 14.61 -0.86
C LEU A 6 2.52 13.68 -0.45
N GLU A 7 1.41 14.25 0.03
CA GLU A 7 0.17 13.51 0.31
C GLU A 7 -0.42 12.87 -0.96
N ILE A 8 -0.49 13.62 -2.06
CA ILE A 8 -1.00 13.11 -3.35
C ILE A 8 -0.12 11.97 -3.87
N VAL A 9 1.20 12.17 -3.93
CA VAL A 9 2.14 11.15 -4.42
C VAL A 9 2.08 9.89 -3.55
N THR A 10 1.99 10.06 -2.23
CA THR A 10 1.89 8.92 -1.30
C THR A 10 0.58 8.18 -1.49
N SER A 11 -0.55 8.90 -1.60
CA SER A 11 -1.87 8.29 -1.81
C SER A 11 -1.97 7.55 -3.14
N THR A 12 -1.60 8.22 -4.25
CA THR A 12 -1.60 7.61 -5.59
C THR A 12 -0.63 6.43 -5.67
N GLY A 13 0.56 6.56 -5.08
CA GLY A 13 1.56 5.50 -5.04
C GLY A 13 1.09 4.26 -4.27
N MET A 14 0.39 4.45 -3.15
CA MET A 14 -0.16 3.34 -2.38
C MET A 14 -1.24 2.57 -3.14
N VAL A 15 -2.15 3.28 -3.83
CA VAL A 15 -3.15 2.62 -4.68
C VAL A 15 -2.48 1.80 -5.78
N LEU A 16 -1.47 2.34 -6.46
CA LEU A 16 -0.70 1.60 -7.46
C LEU A 16 0.00 0.37 -6.86
N ALA A 17 0.58 0.49 -5.67
CA ALA A 17 1.23 -0.62 -4.98
C ALA A 17 0.25 -1.77 -4.70
N LEU A 18 -0.98 -1.45 -4.25
CA LEU A 18 -2.02 -2.46 -4.05
C LEU A 18 -2.38 -3.16 -5.36
N ILE A 19 -2.61 -2.40 -6.44
CA ILE A 19 -2.95 -2.96 -7.75
C ILE A 19 -1.86 -3.93 -8.22
N VAL A 20 -0.59 -3.55 -8.10
CA VAL A 20 0.55 -4.40 -8.48
C VAL A 20 0.60 -5.68 -7.64
N MET A 21 0.38 -5.59 -6.32
CA MET A 21 0.30 -6.79 -5.48
C MET A 21 -0.82 -7.72 -5.92
N LEU A 22 -2.02 -7.20 -6.16
CA LEU A 22 -3.16 -8.02 -6.57
C LEU A 22 -2.93 -8.67 -7.95
N LEU A 23 -2.36 -7.93 -8.90
CA LEU A 23 -1.97 -8.49 -10.20
C LEU A 23 -0.90 -9.58 -10.04
N ALA A 24 0.10 -9.37 -9.19
CA ALA A 24 1.12 -10.39 -8.92
C ALA A 24 0.51 -11.68 -8.36
N ILE A 25 -0.47 -11.59 -7.44
CA ILE A 25 -1.18 -12.77 -6.93
C ILE A 25 -1.89 -13.52 -8.07
N GLN A 26 -2.60 -12.81 -8.93
CA GLN A 26 -3.36 -13.42 -10.03
C GLN A 26 -2.46 -14.05 -11.10
N LEU A 27 -1.30 -13.44 -11.38
CA LEU A 27 -0.39 -13.88 -12.44
C LEU A 27 0.60 -14.96 -11.99
N VAL A 28 1.00 -14.96 -10.71
CA VAL A 28 2.08 -15.84 -10.22
C VAL A 28 1.54 -17.04 -9.45
N LEU A 29 0.44 -16.90 -8.69
CA LEU A 29 -0.06 -18.01 -7.88
C LEU A 29 -1.05 -18.92 -8.64
N PRO A 30 -1.00 -20.23 -8.37
CA PRO A 30 -1.99 -21.18 -8.86
C PRO A 30 -3.37 -20.91 -8.25
N GLU A 31 -4.44 -21.27 -8.97
CA GLU A 31 -5.82 -20.87 -8.67
C GLU A 31 -6.29 -21.22 -7.26
N ASN A 32 -5.89 -22.38 -6.76
CA ASN A 32 -6.21 -22.86 -5.41
C ASN A 32 -5.55 -22.02 -4.29
N MET A 33 -4.47 -21.30 -4.58
CA MET A 33 -3.74 -20.48 -3.61
C MET A 33 -4.03 -18.98 -3.73
N ARG A 34 -4.67 -18.53 -4.82
CA ARG A 34 -5.02 -17.11 -5.03
C ARG A 34 -5.86 -16.51 -3.90
N PRO A 35 -6.85 -17.20 -3.30
CA PRO A 35 -7.62 -16.63 -2.18
C PRO A 35 -6.74 -16.30 -0.96
N LEU A 36 -5.85 -17.21 -0.58
CA LEU A 36 -4.88 -16.99 0.50
C LEU A 36 -3.89 -15.88 0.15
N GLY A 37 -3.40 -15.86 -1.10
CA GLY A 37 -2.54 -14.80 -1.61
C GLY A 37 -3.19 -13.41 -1.56
N PHE A 38 -4.48 -13.32 -1.90
CA PHE A 38 -5.26 -12.09 -1.82
C PHE A 38 -5.36 -11.58 -0.38
N VAL A 39 -5.73 -12.45 0.56
CA VAL A 39 -5.81 -12.10 1.98
C VAL A 39 -4.46 -11.61 2.48
N GLY A 40 -3.37 -12.33 2.17
CA GLY A 40 -2.02 -11.94 2.54
C GLY A 40 -1.60 -10.57 1.97
N ALA A 41 -1.88 -10.32 0.69
CA ALA A 41 -1.58 -9.05 0.03
C ALA A 41 -2.33 -7.88 0.68
N VAL A 42 -3.63 -8.05 0.97
CA VAL A 42 -4.44 -7.02 1.62
C VAL A 42 -3.95 -6.77 3.06
N THR A 43 -3.67 -7.82 3.83
CA THR A 43 -3.11 -7.68 5.18
C THR A 43 -1.79 -6.90 5.17
N LEU A 44 -0.88 -7.24 4.24
CA LEU A 44 0.41 -6.56 4.13
C LEU A 44 0.26 -5.11 3.68
N TYR A 45 -0.67 -4.83 2.77
CA TYR A 45 -1.01 -3.47 2.35
C TYR A 45 -1.56 -2.62 3.51
N ILE A 46 -2.44 -3.17 4.34
CA ILE A 46 -2.98 -2.48 5.52
C ILE A 46 -1.85 -2.10 6.47
N ILE A 47 -0.95 -3.04 6.79
CA ILE A 47 0.21 -2.76 7.66
C ILE A 47 1.06 -1.65 7.06
N MET A 48 1.35 -1.71 5.76
CA MET A 48 2.15 -0.70 5.07
C MET A 48 1.47 0.69 5.10
N MET A 49 0.16 0.77 4.85
CA MET A 49 -0.63 2.00 4.98
C MET A 49 -0.60 2.56 6.40
N SER A 50 -0.76 1.71 7.43
CA SER A 50 -0.69 2.15 8.82
C SER A 50 0.68 2.74 9.16
N LEU A 51 1.77 2.09 8.75
CA LEU A 51 3.13 2.59 8.99
C LEU A 51 3.40 3.91 8.27
N ILE A 52 2.97 4.04 7.01
CA ILE A 52 3.12 5.26 6.23
C ILE A 52 2.29 6.39 6.83
N GLY A 53 1.05 6.12 7.25
CA GLY A 53 0.20 7.08 7.95
C GLY A 53 0.84 7.61 9.23
N LEU A 54 1.45 6.73 10.04
CA LEU A 54 2.18 7.12 11.25
C LEU A 54 3.44 7.97 10.94
N ARG A 55 4.17 7.63 9.88
CA ARG A 55 5.32 8.42 9.40
C ARG A 55 4.90 9.79 8.90
N LEU A 56 3.78 9.88 8.17
CA LEU A 56 3.26 11.14 7.65
C LEU A 56 2.73 12.04 8.77
N ALA A 57 2.07 11.46 9.78
CA ALA A 57 1.61 12.16 10.97
C ALA A 57 2.78 12.73 11.80
N SER A 58 3.83 11.92 12.03
CA SER A 58 5.02 12.37 12.76
C SER A 58 5.86 13.39 11.99
N ALA A 59 5.95 13.28 10.65
CA ALA A 59 6.58 14.30 9.80
C ALA A 59 5.81 15.63 9.80
N GLY A 60 4.49 15.58 10.01
CA GLY A 60 3.63 16.76 10.14
C GLY A 60 3.76 17.52 11.47
N GLN A 61 4.46 16.97 12.46
CA GLN A 61 4.61 17.53 13.81
C GLN A 61 5.93 18.32 14.00
N GLN A 62 6.82 18.32 13.01
CA GLN A 62 8.09 19.05 13.02
C GLN A 62 8.06 20.35 12.19
N ALA A 63 6.88 20.81 11.78
CA ALA A 63 6.67 22.03 11.00
C ALA A 63 5.91 23.08 11.81
#